data_AF-A0A2N1IEV4-F1
#
_entry.id   AF-A0A2N1IEV4-F1
#
_cell.length_a   1.000
_cell.length_b   1.000
_cell.length_c   1.000
_cell.angle_alpha   90.00
_cell.angle_beta   90.00
_cell.angle_gamma   90.00
#
_symmetry.space_group_name_H-M   'P 1'
#
loop_
_entity.id
_entity.type
_entity.pdbx_description
1 polymer ?
#
loop_
_entity_poly.entity_id
_entity_poly.type
_entity_poly.pdbx_seq_one_letter_code
_entity_poly.pdbx_strand_id
1 'polypeptide(L)'
;MKKIITLLATLLISLSSQATLLNIELNQDSYQIGDVLTADFIISDIEEDAVGFQKLLATFDFNVSWDNSIIEYVSTRFGNKLNVGAGGSDQFSDDMADSLGLSETSYAWWDELLVVQDGVSSFVLASVDFTVIGNGSGTVDLSNLAFGDDFGAAFTDVSASDKAYSVTSGNPVDVPEPTAIILMLVALTLLVRQQKMS
;
A
#
# COMPACT_ATOMS: atom_id res chain seq x y z
N MET A 1 -4.39 -49.42 -9.08
CA MET A 1 -5.60 -48.89 -8.42
C MET A 1 -5.27 -48.03 -7.19
N LYS A 2 -4.56 -48.53 -6.16
CA LYS A 2 -4.18 -47.71 -4.98
C LYS A 2 -3.40 -46.42 -5.30
N LYS A 3 -2.44 -46.47 -6.23
CA LYS A 3 -1.62 -45.30 -6.62
C LYS A 3 -2.40 -44.19 -7.34
N ILE A 4 -3.47 -44.54 -8.06
CA ILE A 4 -4.33 -43.56 -8.75
C ILE A 4 -5.26 -42.86 -7.75
N ILE A 5 -5.75 -43.61 -6.75
CA ILE A 5 -6.57 -43.05 -5.67
C ILE A 5 -5.75 -42.07 -4.81
N THR A 6 -4.48 -42.38 -4.51
CA THR A 6 -3.59 -41.48 -3.77
C THR A 6 -3.23 -40.22 -4.56
N LEU A 7 -3.03 -40.32 -5.87
CA LEU A 7 -2.78 -39.17 -6.75
C LEU A 7 -4.02 -38.27 -6.87
N LEU A 8 -5.21 -38.88 -6.99
CA LEU A 8 -6.46 -38.13 -7.05
C LEU A 8 -6.81 -37.48 -5.71
N ALA A 9 -6.50 -38.14 -4.59
CA ALA A 9 -6.69 -37.60 -3.25
C ALA A 9 -5.70 -36.47 -2.90
N THR A 10 -4.49 -36.46 -3.47
CA THR A 10 -3.52 -35.37 -3.28
C THR A 10 -3.79 -34.18 -4.20
N LEU A 11 -4.35 -34.42 -5.41
CA LEU A 11 -4.79 -33.37 -6.32
C LEU A 11 -6.02 -32.59 -5.79
N LEU A 12 -6.85 -33.22 -4.97
CA LEU A 12 -8.01 -32.58 -4.33
C LEU A 12 -7.67 -31.68 -3.12
N ILE A 13 -6.38 -31.60 -2.71
CA ILE A 13 -5.96 -30.85 -1.51
C ILE A 13 -5.27 -29.51 -1.88
N SER A 14 -5.03 -29.21 -3.15
CA SER A 14 -4.46 -27.93 -3.57
C SER A 14 -5.54 -26.89 -3.93
N LEU A 15 -6.56 -26.74 -3.09
CA LEU A 15 -7.39 -25.52 -3.13
C LEU A 15 -6.54 -24.42 -2.51
N SER A 16 -5.88 -23.62 -3.35
CA SER A 16 -5.22 -22.40 -2.90
C SER A 16 -6.31 -21.41 -2.48
N SER A 17 -6.60 -21.32 -1.18
CA SER A 17 -7.28 -20.16 -0.61
C SER A 17 -6.33 -18.98 -0.79
N GLN A 18 -6.68 -18.05 -1.68
CA GLN A 18 -5.98 -16.80 -1.82
C GLN A 18 -6.60 -15.83 -0.82
N ALA A 19 -5.86 -15.47 0.22
CA ALA A 19 -6.30 -14.46 1.18
C ALA A 19 -6.15 -13.08 0.54
N THR A 20 -7.21 -12.29 0.60
CA THR A 20 -7.16 -10.86 0.25
C THR A 20 -6.21 -10.16 1.20
N LEU A 21 -5.29 -9.37 0.66
CA LEU A 21 -4.30 -8.64 1.44
C LEU A 21 -4.63 -7.15 1.45
N LEU A 22 -4.57 -6.53 2.62
CA LEU A 22 -4.47 -5.07 2.77
C LEU A 22 -3.05 -4.71 3.22
N ASN A 23 -2.30 -4.05 2.34
CA ASN A 23 -0.94 -3.62 2.62
C ASN A 23 -0.86 -2.09 2.70
N ILE A 24 0.07 -1.59 3.51
CA ILE A 24 0.36 -0.16 3.61
C ILE A 24 1.69 0.10 2.88
N GLU A 25 1.65 0.96 1.87
CA GLU A 25 2.83 1.48 1.20
C GLU A 25 3.08 2.92 1.65
N LEU A 26 4.32 3.20 2.06
CA LEU A 26 4.72 4.55 2.44
C LEU A 26 5.49 5.19 1.30
N ASN A 27 5.33 6.50 1.13
CA ASN A 27 6.06 7.24 0.10
C ASN A 27 7.59 7.27 0.30
N GLN A 28 8.09 7.00 1.51
CA GLN A 28 9.52 6.99 1.85
C GLN A 28 9.82 5.95 2.94
N ASP A 29 11.09 5.54 3.05
CA ASP A 29 11.55 4.60 4.09
C ASP A 29 11.91 5.31 5.41
N SER A 30 12.23 6.60 5.37
CA SER A 30 12.63 7.41 6.52
C SER A 30 12.22 8.86 6.33
N TYR A 31 11.91 9.54 7.44
CA TYR A 31 11.37 10.89 7.42
C TYR A 31 12.18 11.84 8.33
N GLN A 32 11.96 13.14 8.12
CA GLN A 32 12.38 14.24 8.95
C GLN A 32 11.16 15.01 9.48
N ILE A 33 11.33 15.72 10.59
CA ILE A 33 10.26 16.60 11.11
C ILE A 33 9.94 17.67 10.05
N GLY A 34 8.66 17.83 9.75
CA GLY A 34 8.13 18.72 8.73
C GLY A 34 7.86 18.03 7.39
N ASP A 35 8.28 16.77 7.22
CA ASP A 35 7.94 15.99 6.03
C ASP A 35 6.45 15.62 6.01
N VAL A 36 5.96 15.29 4.81
CA VAL A 36 4.66 14.65 4.61
C VAL A 36 4.87 13.15 4.41
N LEU A 37 4.37 12.37 5.36
CA LEU A 37 4.27 10.91 5.26
C LEU A 37 2.93 10.59 4.60
N THR A 38 2.97 9.96 3.43
CA THR A 38 1.78 9.46 2.74
C THR A 38 1.74 7.95 2.89
N ALA A 39 0.63 7.44 3.43
CA ALA A 39 0.33 6.02 3.55
C ALA A 39 -0.77 5.62 2.56
N ASP A 40 -0.42 4.79 1.59
CA ASP A 40 -1.36 4.21 0.63
C ASP A 40 -1.82 2.83 1.12
N PHE A 41 -3.13 2.67 1.27
CA PHE A 41 -3.77 1.42 1.66
C PHE A 41 -4.16 0.67 0.40
N ILE A 42 -3.42 -0.40 0.10
CA ILE A 42 -3.49 -1.14 -1.16
C ILE A 42 -4.09 -2.50 -0.90
N ILE A 43 -5.20 -2.80 -1.59
CA ILE A 43 -5.75 -4.15 -1.64
C ILE A 43 -5.03 -4.95 -2.74
N SER A 44 -4.70 -6.21 -2.46
CA SER A 44 -4.13 -7.14 -3.43
C SER A 44 -4.54 -8.58 -3.16
N ASP A 45 -4.20 -9.49 -4.08
CA ASP A 45 -4.46 -10.94 -3.96
C ASP A 45 -5.91 -11.24 -3.56
N ILE A 46 -6.84 -10.51 -4.20
CA ILE A 46 -8.27 -10.54 -3.89
C ILE A 46 -8.81 -11.96 -4.03
N GLU A 47 -9.54 -12.41 -3.01
CA GLU A 47 -10.08 -13.77 -2.96
C GLU A 47 -11.09 -14.01 -4.10
N GLU A 48 -11.18 -15.26 -4.53
CA GLU A 48 -12.12 -15.68 -5.58
C GLU A 48 -13.51 -15.97 -5.00
N ASP A 49 -14.53 -15.83 -5.84
CA ASP A 49 -15.89 -16.25 -5.57
C ASP A 49 -16.05 -17.79 -5.68
N ALA A 50 -17.28 -18.27 -5.46
CA ALA A 50 -17.57 -19.70 -5.46
C ALA A 50 -17.40 -20.40 -6.83
N VAL A 51 -17.26 -19.63 -7.92
CA VAL A 51 -17.09 -20.16 -9.29
C VAL A 51 -15.70 -19.87 -9.86
N GLY A 52 -14.78 -19.28 -9.07
CA GLY A 52 -13.37 -19.08 -9.40
C GLY A 52 -13.05 -17.77 -10.10
N PHE A 53 -13.90 -16.74 -9.97
CA PHE A 53 -13.60 -15.38 -10.43
C PHE A 53 -13.20 -14.51 -9.24
N GLN A 54 -12.29 -13.56 -9.46
CA GLN A 54 -11.96 -12.56 -8.44
C GLN A 54 -13.22 -11.84 -7.96
N LYS A 55 -13.43 -11.75 -6.64
CA LYS A 55 -14.54 -10.96 -6.10
C LYS A 55 -14.38 -9.49 -6.45
N LEU A 56 -15.49 -8.82 -6.75
CA LEU A 56 -15.50 -7.38 -6.96
C LEU A 56 -15.67 -6.69 -5.61
N LEU A 57 -14.70 -5.90 -5.19
CA LEU A 57 -14.81 -5.15 -3.93
C LEU A 57 -15.80 -4.00 -4.14
N ALA A 58 -16.88 -3.99 -3.35
CA ALA A 58 -17.86 -2.91 -3.37
C ALA A 58 -17.87 -2.08 -2.09
N THR A 59 -17.43 -2.66 -0.97
CA THR A 59 -17.34 -1.93 0.30
C THR A 59 -16.10 -2.32 1.10
N PHE A 60 -15.52 -1.33 1.79
CA PHE A 60 -14.53 -1.56 2.83
C PHE A 60 -14.82 -0.68 4.05
N ASP A 61 -14.43 -1.17 5.21
CA ASP A 61 -14.39 -0.48 6.49
C ASP A 61 -13.17 -0.99 7.27
N PHE A 62 -12.31 -0.08 7.74
CA PHE A 62 -11.21 -0.41 8.64
C PHE A 62 -10.75 0.82 9.42
N ASN A 63 -10.03 0.56 10.51
CA ASN A 63 -9.40 1.60 11.32
C ASN A 63 -7.89 1.62 11.12
N VAL A 64 -7.34 2.82 11.08
CA VAL A 64 -5.91 3.12 11.05
C VAL A 64 -5.54 3.78 12.37
N SER A 65 -4.48 3.34 13.05
CA SER A 65 -3.95 4.01 14.24
C SER A 65 -2.46 4.32 14.12
N TRP A 66 -2.01 5.36 14.82
CA TRP A 66 -0.62 5.82 14.81
C TRP A 66 -0.23 6.50 16.12
N ASP A 67 1.07 6.73 16.33
CA ASP A 67 1.57 7.55 17.43
C ASP A 67 1.45 9.04 17.08
N ASN A 68 0.47 9.70 17.68
CA ASN A 68 0.19 11.13 17.45
C ASN A 68 1.22 12.09 18.07
N SER A 69 2.24 11.59 18.76
CA SER A 69 3.41 12.38 19.15
C SER A 69 4.48 12.43 18.05
N ILE A 70 4.39 11.55 17.04
CA ILE A 70 5.37 11.42 15.95
C ILE A 70 4.79 11.94 14.64
N ILE A 71 3.57 11.56 14.29
CA ILE A 71 2.89 12.01 13.06
C ILE A 71 1.46 12.49 13.36
N GLU A 72 0.98 13.48 12.63
CA GLU A 72 -0.34 14.10 12.80
C GLU A 72 -1.14 13.99 11.50
N TYR A 73 -2.39 13.54 11.58
CA TYR A 73 -3.28 13.40 10.43
C TYR A 73 -3.53 14.75 9.73
N VAL A 74 -3.53 14.75 8.40
CA VAL A 74 -3.80 15.94 7.58
C VAL A 74 -5.04 15.75 6.70
N SER A 75 -5.05 14.69 5.90
CA SER A 75 -6.12 14.48 4.92
C SER A 75 -6.20 13.04 4.44
N THR A 76 -7.39 12.68 3.96
CA THR A 76 -7.67 11.41 3.29
C THR A 76 -8.04 11.66 1.83
N ARG A 77 -7.58 10.80 0.93
CA ARG A 77 -7.99 10.72 -0.47
C ARG A 77 -8.41 9.29 -0.78
N PHE A 78 -9.60 9.09 -1.31
CA PHE A 78 -10.08 7.77 -1.70
C PHE A 78 -9.60 7.37 -3.10
N GLY A 79 -9.49 6.07 -3.33
CA GLY A 79 -9.18 5.48 -4.63
C GLY A 79 -10.30 5.70 -5.66
N ASN A 80 -10.08 5.16 -6.86
CA ASN A 80 -10.98 5.38 -7.99
C ASN A 80 -11.67 4.10 -8.50
N LYS A 81 -11.61 3.02 -7.73
CA LYS A 81 -12.13 1.70 -8.13
C LYS A 81 -13.51 1.39 -7.59
N LEU A 82 -13.98 2.15 -6.60
CA LEU A 82 -15.30 2.02 -5.99
C LEU A 82 -16.20 3.22 -6.36
N ASN A 83 -15.66 4.43 -6.45
CA ASN A 83 -16.40 5.61 -6.93
C ASN A 83 -16.53 5.64 -8.46
N VAL A 84 -17.34 4.75 -8.99
CA VAL A 84 -17.57 4.60 -10.44
C VAL A 84 -19.05 4.53 -10.78
N GLY A 85 -19.35 4.52 -12.07
CA GLY A 85 -20.72 4.43 -12.56
C GLY A 85 -21.56 5.67 -12.28
N ALA A 86 -22.85 5.56 -12.55
CA ALA A 86 -23.80 6.65 -12.29
C ALA A 86 -24.15 6.78 -10.79
N GLY A 87 -23.96 5.71 -10.01
CA GLY A 87 -24.23 5.68 -8.57
C GLY A 87 -23.13 6.33 -7.72
N GLY A 88 -21.88 6.31 -8.18
CA GLY A 88 -20.74 6.77 -7.41
C GLY A 88 -20.50 5.92 -6.15
N SER A 89 -19.98 6.53 -5.10
CA SER A 89 -19.80 5.90 -3.80
C SER A 89 -20.02 6.89 -2.65
N ASP A 90 -20.38 6.35 -1.48
CA ASP A 90 -20.31 7.08 -0.21
C ASP A 90 -18.95 6.83 0.43
N GLN A 91 -18.20 7.90 0.64
CA GLN A 91 -16.85 7.90 1.20
C GLN A 91 -16.87 8.57 2.58
N PHE A 92 -16.33 7.90 3.58
CA PHE A 92 -16.34 8.37 4.96
C PHE A 92 -14.97 8.22 5.62
N SER A 93 -14.53 9.31 6.24
CA SER A 93 -13.32 9.37 7.06
C SER A 93 -13.66 10.06 8.38
N ASP A 94 -13.40 9.40 9.50
CA ASP A 94 -13.65 9.95 10.85
C ASP A 94 -12.35 10.01 11.63
N ASP A 95 -11.83 11.22 11.81
CA ASP A 95 -10.56 11.45 12.48
C ASP A 95 -10.73 11.61 13.99
N MET A 96 -9.91 10.87 14.72
CA MET A 96 -9.68 11.02 16.15
C MET A 96 -8.20 11.34 16.38
N ALA A 97 -7.83 11.61 17.63
CA ALA A 97 -6.49 12.10 17.95
C ALA A 97 -5.34 11.15 17.52
N ASP A 98 -5.57 9.85 17.50
CA ASP A 98 -4.58 8.78 17.25
C ASP A 98 -5.14 7.65 16.37
N SER A 99 -6.32 7.86 15.79
CA SER A 99 -7.04 6.87 14.99
C SER A 99 -7.85 7.54 13.90
N LEU A 100 -8.06 6.82 12.79
CA LEU A 100 -8.87 7.22 11.67
C LEU A 100 -9.73 6.04 11.23
N GLY A 101 -11.04 6.20 11.23
CA GLY A 101 -11.94 5.26 10.58
C GLY A 101 -12.04 5.58 9.09
N LEU A 102 -11.85 4.58 8.22
CA LEU A 102 -11.94 4.71 6.77
C LEU A 102 -12.97 3.73 6.24
N SER A 103 -13.98 4.24 5.53
CA SER A 103 -14.92 3.40 4.81
C SER A 103 -15.37 3.99 3.48
N GLU A 104 -15.65 3.10 2.55
CA GLU A 104 -16.29 3.44 1.28
C GLU A 104 -17.32 2.37 0.93
N THR A 105 -18.49 2.79 0.45
CA THR A 105 -19.52 1.91 -0.12
C THR A 105 -19.85 2.37 -1.52
N SER A 106 -19.59 1.52 -2.52
CA SER A 106 -19.96 1.77 -3.90
C SER A 106 -21.45 1.51 -4.13
N TYR A 107 -22.07 2.38 -4.93
CA TYR A 107 -23.42 2.17 -5.48
C TYR A 107 -23.39 1.75 -6.94
N ALA A 108 -22.21 1.48 -7.50
CA ALA A 108 -22.06 0.94 -8.83
C ALA A 108 -22.60 -0.49 -8.91
N TRP A 109 -23.17 -0.83 -10.06
CA TRP A 109 -23.57 -2.20 -10.34
C TRP A 109 -22.35 -3.08 -10.64
N TRP A 110 -22.53 -4.39 -10.54
CA TRP A 110 -21.46 -5.37 -10.76
C TRP A 110 -20.73 -5.19 -12.10
N ASP A 111 -21.46 -4.83 -13.17
CA ASP A 111 -20.89 -4.63 -14.50
C ASP A 111 -20.07 -3.33 -14.60
N GLU A 112 -20.41 -2.31 -13.82
CA GLU A 112 -19.63 -1.07 -13.71
C GLU A 112 -18.34 -1.29 -12.90
N LEU A 113 -18.41 -2.06 -11.80
CA LEU A 113 -17.24 -2.44 -10.99
C LEU A 113 -16.31 -3.40 -11.75
N LEU A 114 -16.86 -4.37 -12.47
CA LEU A 114 -16.12 -5.33 -13.27
C LEU A 114 -15.20 -4.62 -14.28
N VAL A 115 -15.69 -3.57 -14.95
CA VAL A 115 -14.89 -2.83 -15.95
C VAL A 115 -13.62 -2.20 -15.37
N VAL A 116 -13.60 -1.87 -14.08
CA VAL A 116 -12.48 -1.16 -13.44
C VAL A 116 -11.61 -2.04 -12.53
N GLN A 117 -12.11 -3.21 -12.12
CA GLN A 117 -11.43 -4.16 -11.23
C GLN A 117 -11.03 -5.49 -11.91
N ASP A 118 -11.67 -5.88 -13.01
CA ASP A 118 -11.33 -7.12 -13.71
C ASP A 118 -9.89 -7.10 -14.24
N GLY A 119 -9.17 -8.20 -14.01
CA GLY A 119 -7.75 -8.34 -14.36
C GLY A 119 -6.79 -7.42 -13.60
N VAL A 120 -7.27 -6.69 -12.59
CA VAL A 120 -6.44 -5.84 -11.72
C VAL A 120 -6.11 -6.60 -10.45
N SER A 121 -4.84 -6.97 -10.28
CA SER A 121 -4.35 -7.74 -9.13
C SER A 121 -4.24 -6.92 -7.84
N SER A 122 -4.17 -5.59 -7.96
CA SER A 122 -4.10 -4.68 -6.81
C SER A 122 -4.51 -3.25 -7.15
N PHE A 123 -5.04 -2.53 -6.17
CA PHE A 123 -5.36 -1.10 -6.30
C PHE A 123 -5.41 -0.38 -4.95
N VAL A 124 -5.26 0.94 -4.99
CA VAL A 124 -5.35 1.80 -3.81
C VAL A 124 -6.81 1.97 -3.41
N LEU A 125 -7.13 1.69 -2.14
CA LEU A 125 -8.42 1.97 -1.52
C LEU A 125 -8.48 3.42 -1.03
N ALA A 126 -7.44 3.85 -0.31
CA ALA A 126 -7.30 5.21 0.18
C ALA A 126 -5.82 5.56 0.36
N SER A 127 -5.53 6.86 0.36
CA SER A 127 -4.25 7.46 0.69
C SER A 127 -4.46 8.44 1.84
N VAL A 128 -3.67 8.32 2.90
CA VAL A 128 -3.72 9.23 4.05
C VAL A 128 -2.40 9.98 4.17
N ASP A 129 -2.49 11.30 4.25
CA ASP A 129 -1.34 12.16 4.51
C ASP A 129 -1.24 12.50 5.99
N PHE A 130 -0.03 12.40 6.51
CA PHE A 130 0.36 12.81 7.85
C PHE A 130 1.49 13.83 7.78
N THR A 131 1.48 14.81 8.68
CA THR A 131 2.63 15.68 8.93
C THR A 131 3.51 15.03 9.99
N VAL A 132 4.81 14.95 9.75
CA VAL A 132 5.76 14.44 10.73
C VAL A 132 6.12 15.54 11.73
N ILE A 133 5.78 15.35 13.00
CA ILE A 133 5.90 16.36 14.06
C ILE A 133 6.89 16.00 15.17
N GLY A 134 7.29 14.73 15.28
CA GLY A 134 8.19 14.23 16.32
C GLY A 134 9.26 13.29 15.80
N ASN A 135 10.31 13.08 16.60
CA ASN A 135 11.38 12.12 16.29
C ASN A 135 11.07 10.75 16.91
N GLY A 136 11.53 9.67 16.27
CA GLY A 136 11.39 8.32 16.80
C GLY A 136 11.09 7.29 15.72
N SER A 137 10.52 6.17 16.13
CA SER A 137 9.98 5.15 15.22
C SER A 137 8.56 4.85 15.65
N GLY A 138 7.68 4.71 14.68
CA GLY A 138 6.28 4.34 14.91
C GLY A 138 5.82 3.29 13.91
N THR A 139 4.57 2.90 14.07
CA THR A 139 3.88 2.00 13.15
C THR A 139 2.57 2.65 12.76
N VAL A 140 2.17 2.46 11.50
CA VAL A 140 0.79 2.65 11.07
C VAL A 140 0.13 1.27 11.18
N ASP A 141 -0.80 1.14 12.12
CA ASP A 141 -1.44 -0.14 12.46
C ASP A 141 -2.86 -0.21 11.87
N LEU A 142 -3.28 -1.41 11.47
CA LEU A 142 -4.59 -1.68 10.90
C LEU A 142 -5.45 -2.53 11.85
N SER A 143 -6.73 -2.20 11.96
CA SER A 143 -7.69 -2.98 12.75
C SER A 143 -9.11 -2.93 12.19
N ASN A 144 -9.98 -3.81 12.69
CA ASN A 144 -11.41 -3.87 12.34
C ASN A 144 -11.70 -3.98 10.84
N LEU A 145 -10.95 -4.80 10.12
CA LEU A 145 -11.12 -4.96 8.68
C LEU A 145 -12.45 -5.66 8.35
N ALA A 146 -13.27 -5.02 7.54
CA ALA A 146 -14.49 -5.58 7.00
C ALA A 146 -14.64 -5.18 5.53
N PHE A 147 -14.57 -6.16 4.63
CA PHE A 147 -14.75 -5.98 3.19
C PHE A 147 -15.99 -6.72 2.71
N GLY A 148 -16.65 -6.18 1.69
CA GLY A 148 -17.83 -6.78 1.08
C GLY A 148 -17.84 -6.64 -0.43
N ASP A 149 -18.42 -7.64 -1.09
CA ASP A 149 -18.55 -7.69 -2.54
C ASP A 149 -19.80 -6.96 -3.06
N ASP A 150 -19.94 -6.90 -4.37
CA ASP A 150 -21.04 -6.29 -5.12
C ASP A 150 -22.42 -6.93 -4.86
N PHE A 151 -22.45 -8.14 -4.29
CA PHE A 151 -23.67 -8.81 -3.84
C PHE A 151 -23.93 -8.64 -2.33
N GLY A 152 -23.06 -7.90 -1.63
CA GLY A 152 -23.12 -7.69 -0.18
C GLY A 152 -22.65 -8.87 0.64
N ALA A 153 -21.96 -9.85 0.04
CA ALA A 153 -21.32 -10.93 0.79
C ALA A 153 -19.96 -10.47 1.33
N ALA A 154 -19.68 -10.84 2.57
CA ALA A 154 -18.42 -10.49 3.21
C ALA A 154 -17.25 -11.26 2.58
N PHE A 155 -16.08 -10.63 2.57
CA PHE A 155 -14.84 -11.32 2.32
C PHE A 155 -14.52 -12.23 3.52
N THR A 156 -13.99 -13.41 3.24
CA THR A 156 -13.81 -14.46 4.27
C THR A 156 -12.38 -14.63 4.72
N ASP A 157 -11.42 -14.30 3.87
CA ASP A 157 -10.00 -14.44 4.14
C ASP A 157 -9.32 -13.10 3.83
N VAL A 158 -9.34 -12.18 4.81
CA VAL A 158 -8.66 -10.88 4.72
C VAL A 158 -7.53 -10.87 5.73
N SER A 159 -6.32 -10.57 5.26
CA SER A 159 -5.17 -10.34 6.12
C SER A 159 -4.55 -8.97 5.84
N ALA A 160 -3.90 -8.41 6.85
CA ALA A 160 -3.29 -7.11 6.78
C ALA A 160 -1.90 -7.11 7.41
N SER A 161 -1.08 -6.16 7.00
CA SER A 161 0.26 -5.95 7.56
C SER A 161 0.41 -4.50 7.98
N ASP A 162 0.74 -4.29 9.25
CA ASP A 162 1.12 -3.00 9.78
C ASP A 162 2.45 -2.54 9.17
N LYS A 163 2.69 -1.23 9.18
CA LYS A 163 3.84 -0.64 8.50
C LYS A 163 4.63 0.29 9.41
N ALA A 164 5.84 -0.15 9.72
CA ALA A 164 6.79 0.63 10.50
C ALA A 164 7.39 1.77 9.66
N TYR A 165 7.66 2.89 10.33
CA TYR A 165 8.39 4.03 9.79
C TYR A 165 9.38 4.57 10.83
N SER A 166 10.36 5.34 10.35
CA SER A 166 11.35 5.97 11.21
C SER A 166 11.51 7.45 10.88
N VAL A 167 11.60 8.28 11.92
CA VAL A 167 11.84 9.71 11.84
C VAL A 167 13.18 10.02 12.47
N THR A 168 14.09 10.55 11.67
CA THR A 168 15.45 10.89 12.11
C THR A 168 15.54 12.37 12.51
N SER A 169 16.21 12.61 13.64
CA SER A 169 16.59 13.96 14.04
C SER A 169 17.81 14.41 13.24
N GLY A 170 17.61 14.84 12.00
CA GLY A 170 18.71 15.38 11.21
C GLY A 170 18.20 16.33 10.15
N ASN A 171 18.72 17.55 10.14
CA ASN A 171 18.89 18.23 8.86
C ASN A 171 19.69 17.30 7.94
N PRO A 172 19.42 17.23 6.62
CA PRO A 172 20.31 16.54 5.71
C PRO A 172 21.70 17.12 5.94
N VAL A 173 22.63 16.30 6.42
CA VAL A 173 24.04 16.64 6.31
C VAL A 173 24.28 16.51 4.81
N ASP A 174 24.31 17.64 4.10
CA ASP A 174 24.77 17.68 2.71
C ASP A 174 26.09 16.93 2.69
N VAL A 175 26.05 15.67 2.25
CA VAL A 175 27.26 14.93 1.96
C VAL A 175 27.79 15.63 0.72
N PRO A 176 28.91 16.37 0.80
CA PRO A 176 29.45 17.01 -0.38
C PRO A 176 29.63 15.93 -1.43
N GLU A 177 29.07 16.14 -2.62
CA GLU A 177 29.18 15.18 -3.72
C GLU A 177 30.62 14.67 -3.78
N PRO A 178 30.85 13.35 -3.87
CA PRO A 178 32.18 12.81 -3.84
C PRO A 178 33.01 13.55 -4.89
N THR A 179 34.15 14.09 -4.49
CA THR A 179 35.11 14.82 -5.35
C THR A 179 35.72 13.94 -6.45
N ALA A 180 35.09 12.81 -6.76
CA ALA A 180 35.37 11.89 -7.86
C ALA A 180 35.47 12.62 -9.21
N ILE A 181 34.67 13.66 -9.46
CA ILE A 181 34.77 14.47 -10.69
C ILE A 181 36.11 15.22 -10.74
N ILE A 182 36.54 15.79 -9.61
CA ILE A 182 37.84 16.49 -9.50
C ILE A 182 38.99 15.48 -9.63
N LEU A 183 38.89 14.31 -8.98
CA LEU A 183 39.88 13.24 -9.11
C LEU A 183 40.00 12.73 -10.55
N MET A 184 38.88 12.57 -11.25
CA MET A 184 38.84 12.12 -12.64
C MET A 184 39.48 13.16 -13.58
N LEU A 185 39.23 14.46 -13.36
CA LEU A 185 39.87 15.55 -14.10
C LEU A 185 41.39 15.63 -13.85
N VAL A 186 41.82 15.40 -12.61
CA VAL A 186 43.26 15.34 -12.27
C VAL A 186 43.92 14.13 -12.93
N ALA A 187 43.28 12.96 -12.94
CA ALA A 187 43.81 11.77 -13.61
C ALA A 187 43.94 11.98 -15.13
N LEU A 188 42.93 12.58 -15.78
CA LEU A 188 42.95 12.87 -17.20
C LEU A 188 44.05 13.87 -17.59
N THR A 189 44.26 14.92 -16.79
CA THR A 189 45.33 15.90 -17.05
C THR A 189 46.73 15.31 -16.87
N LEU A 190 46.92 14.39 -15.93
CA LEU A 190 48.17 13.64 -15.76
C LEU A 190 48.43 12.72 -16.97
N LEU A 191 47.42 12.01 -17.46
CA LEU A 191 47.54 11.14 -18.64
C LEU A 191 47.90 11.92 -19.91
N VAL A 192 47.26 13.07 -20.15
CA VAL A 192 47.55 13.94 -21.30
C VAL A 192 48.98 14.50 -21.23
N ARG A 193 49.47 14.81 -20.03
CA ARG A 193 50.87 15.25 -19.84
C ARG A 193 51.87 14.13 -20.13
N GLN A 194 51.58 12.89 -19.74
CA GLN A 194 52.46 11.76 -20.04
C GLN A 194 52.53 11.46 -21.55
N GLN A 195 51.44 11.63 -22.29
CA GLN A 195 51.44 11.44 -23.74
C GLN A 195 52.24 12.48 -24.53
N LYS A 196 52.48 13.69 -23.97
CA LYS A 196 53.30 14.72 -24.61
C LYS A 196 54.80 14.62 -24.31
N MET A 197 55.19 13.78 -23.35
CA MET A 197 56.59 13.59 -22.92
C MET A 197 57.21 12.28 -23.42
N SER A 198 56.45 11.48 -24.18
CA SER A 198 56.94 10.33 -24.96
C SER A 198 56.97 10.68 -26.45
#